data_AF-A0A844I489-F1
#
_entry.id   AF-A0A844I489-F1
#
_cell.length_a   1.000
_cell.length_b   1.000
_cell.length_c   1.000
_cell.angle_alpha   90.00
_cell.angle_beta   90.00
_cell.angle_gamma   90.00
#
_symmetry.space_group_name_H-M   'P 1'
#
loop_
_entity.id
_entity.type
_entity.pdbx_description
1 polymer ?
#
loop_
_entity_poly.entity_id
_entity_poly.type
_entity_poly.pdbx_seq_one_letter_code
_entity_poly.pdbx_strand_id
1 'polypeptide(L)'
;MIGKSTLIDLIVGTNRGLLASQPQQQAILAAIANLEDFNPTPRPLAASNLLEGDWRLLYTTSKALLNIDRLPFCKLGQIYQCIRVESNSVYNIAEIYGIPLFAGVVSVAAKFEPVSQQRVQVKFQRSIIGLQSLIGYTTPGNFIQQIELGKKFTAFDFPIQSEQQQGWLDITYIDNDLRIGRGNEGSVFVLSKT
;
A
#
# COMPACT_ATOMS: atom_id res chain seq x y z
N MET A 1 18.93 -3.10 -13.26
CA MET A 1 19.20 -1.85 -12.52
C MET A 1 20.03 -2.19 -11.29
N ILE A 2 21.14 -1.50 -11.09
CA ILE A 2 22.04 -1.72 -9.95
C ILE A 2 21.23 -1.49 -8.65
N GLY A 3 21.32 -2.41 -7.69
CA GLY A 3 20.71 -2.27 -6.35
C GLY A 3 19.29 -2.83 -6.16
N LYS A 4 18.49 -2.99 -7.23
CA LYS A 4 17.10 -3.49 -7.10
C LYS A 4 17.05 -4.94 -6.62
N SER A 5 17.85 -5.83 -7.23
CA SER A 5 17.95 -7.22 -6.81
C SER A 5 18.39 -7.34 -5.35
N THR A 6 19.41 -6.57 -4.95
CA THR A 6 19.90 -6.51 -3.57
C THR A 6 18.79 -6.12 -2.59
N LEU A 7 17.98 -5.11 -2.89
CA LEU A 7 16.85 -4.73 -2.05
C LEU A 7 15.83 -5.88 -1.93
N ILE A 8 15.47 -6.50 -3.05
CA ILE A 8 14.52 -7.61 -3.06
C ILE A 8 15.05 -8.77 -2.22
N ASP A 9 16.30 -9.18 -2.41
CA ASP A 9 16.94 -10.27 -1.66
C ASP A 9 16.94 -10.01 -0.15
N LEU A 10 17.18 -8.76 0.28
CA LEU A 10 17.13 -8.37 1.69
C LEU A 10 15.71 -8.43 2.28
N ILE A 11 14.68 -8.17 1.46
CA ILE A 11 13.26 -8.18 1.86
C ILE A 11 12.71 -9.61 1.92
N VAL A 12 13.21 -10.53 1.10
CA VAL A 12 12.77 -11.94 1.10
C VAL A 12 12.85 -12.51 2.52
N GLY A 13 11.78 -13.20 2.93
CA GLY A 13 11.69 -13.83 4.25
C GLY A 13 11.36 -12.88 5.41
N THR A 14 11.33 -11.55 5.21
CA THR A 14 10.94 -10.60 6.26
C THR A 14 9.44 -10.58 6.57
N ASN A 15 8.62 -11.26 5.76
CA ASN A 15 7.15 -11.21 5.82
C ASN A 15 6.63 -9.76 5.86
N ARG A 16 6.88 -8.99 4.79
CA ARG A 16 6.53 -7.56 4.66
C ARG A 16 7.19 -6.63 5.71
N GLY A 17 8.21 -7.12 6.40
CA GLY A 17 8.92 -6.39 7.46
C GLY A 17 8.56 -6.83 8.88
N LEU A 18 7.58 -7.73 9.05
CA LEU A 18 7.15 -8.23 10.36
C LEU A 18 8.26 -8.97 11.11
N LEU A 19 9.07 -9.75 10.38
CA LEU A 19 10.14 -10.60 10.90
C LEU A 19 11.54 -9.97 10.75
N ALA A 20 11.61 -8.72 10.27
CA ALA A 20 12.90 -8.06 10.06
C ALA A 20 13.59 -7.74 11.40
N SER A 21 14.83 -8.21 11.56
CA SER A 21 15.68 -7.79 12.69
C SER A 21 16.14 -6.34 12.52
N GLN A 22 16.60 -5.70 13.61
CA GLN A 22 17.12 -4.32 13.52
C GLN A 22 18.29 -4.16 12.54
N PRO A 23 19.32 -5.05 12.52
CA PRO A 23 20.39 -4.96 11.52
C PRO A 23 19.87 -5.15 10.08
N GLN A 24 18.94 -6.09 9.88
CA GLN A 24 18.35 -6.31 8.56
C GLN A 24 17.53 -5.11 8.10
N GLN A 25 16.74 -4.50 8.99
CA GLN A 25 16.00 -3.26 8.70
C GLN A 25 16.96 -2.13 8.32
N GLN A 26 18.09 -1.96 9.01
CA GLN A 26 19.10 -0.95 8.64
C GLN A 26 19.67 -1.21 7.25
N ALA A 27 20.00 -2.47 6.92
CA ALA A 27 20.49 -2.85 5.60
C ALA A 27 19.45 -2.58 4.49
N ILE A 28 18.17 -2.90 4.74
CA ILE A 28 17.07 -2.61 3.81
C ILE A 28 16.93 -1.10 3.60
N LEU A 29 16.94 -0.30 4.66
CA LEU A 29 16.83 1.16 4.56
C LEU A 29 18.01 1.79 3.82
N ALA A 30 19.22 1.27 3.99
CA ALA A 30 20.39 1.69 3.22
C ALA A 30 20.26 1.34 1.73
N ALA A 31 19.78 0.13 1.41
CA ALA A 31 19.51 -0.28 0.03
C ALA A 31 18.41 0.56 -0.62
N ILE A 32 17.37 0.95 0.14
CA ILE A 32 16.32 1.87 -0.30
C ILE A 32 16.90 3.25 -0.62
N ALA A 33 17.70 3.82 0.28
CA ALA A 33 18.31 5.14 0.07
C ALA A 33 19.18 5.15 -1.19
N ASN A 34 19.99 4.11 -1.40
CA ASN A 34 20.78 3.97 -2.62
C ASN A 34 19.91 3.94 -3.89
N LEU A 35 18.75 3.29 -3.87
CA LEU A 35 17.84 3.30 -5.03
C LEU A 35 17.21 4.67 -5.25
N GLU A 36 16.80 5.36 -4.18
CA GLU A 36 16.21 6.70 -4.25
C GLU A 36 17.20 7.71 -4.88
N ASP A 37 18.50 7.61 -4.59
CA ASP A 37 19.55 8.46 -5.18
C ASP A 37 19.68 8.27 -6.70
N PHE A 38 19.31 7.10 -7.22
CA PHE A 38 19.33 6.77 -8.64
C PHE A 38 17.91 6.58 -9.20
N ASN A 39 16.92 7.29 -8.66
CA ASN A 39 15.55 7.23 -9.14
C ASN A 39 15.48 7.61 -10.64
N PRO A 40 15.07 6.69 -11.53
CA PRO A 40 14.99 6.96 -12.96
C PRO A 40 13.87 7.95 -13.32
N THR A 41 12.94 8.22 -12.38
CA THR A 41 11.78 9.08 -12.59
C THR A 41 11.73 10.21 -11.55
N PRO A 42 12.49 11.31 -11.73
CA PRO A 42 12.56 12.41 -10.76
C PRO A 42 11.24 13.16 -10.51
N ARG A 43 10.28 13.07 -11.45
CA ARG A 43 8.94 13.66 -11.35
C ARG A 43 7.86 12.58 -11.44
N PRO A 44 7.72 11.73 -10.41
CA PRO A 44 6.86 10.55 -10.46
C PRO A 44 5.39 10.90 -10.70
N LEU A 45 4.91 12.04 -10.20
CA LEU A 45 3.51 12.47 -10.39
C LEU A 45 3.21 12.94 -11.81
N ALA A 46 4.23 13.25 -12.62
CA ALA A 46 4.08 13.52 -14.04
C ALA A 46 4.13 12.23 -14.90
N ALA A 47 4.60 11.12 -14.35
CA ALA A 47 4.71 9.83 -15.03
C ALA A 47 3.48 8.96 -14.74
N SER A 48 2.30 9.44 -15.14
CA SER A 48 1.01 8.79 -14.86
C SER A 48 0.96 7.33 -15.33
N ASN A 49 1.58 7.01 -16.47
CA ASN A 49 1.68 5.66 -17.00
C ASN A 49 2.46 4.69 -16.10
N LEU A 50 3.45 5.20 -15.36
CA LEU A 50 4.18 4.41 -14.38
C LEU A 50 3.36 4.27 -13.10
N LEU A 51 2.76 5.36 -12.63
CA LEU A 51 2.05 5.43 -11.36
C LEU A 51 0.73 4.64 -11.34
N GLU A 52 -0.03 4.68 -12.44
CA GLU A 52 -1.29 3.97 -12.65
C GLU A 52 -1.09 2.46 -12.47
N GLY A 53 -2.00 1.83 -11.72
CA GLY A 53 -2.06 0.38 -11.61
C GLY A 53 -2.15 -0.13 -10.17
N ASP A 54 -2.06 -1.45 -10.06
CA ASP A 54 -2.21 -2.17 -8.80
C ASP A 54 -0.82 -2.51 -8.26
N TRP A 55 -0.54 -2.09 -7.02
CA TRP A 55 0.77 -2.26 -6.39
C TRP A 55 0.65 -3.15 -5.17
N ARG A 56 1.40 -4.24 -5.12
CA ARG A 56 1.48 -5.13 -3.95
C ARG A 56 2.64 -4.75 -3.05
N LEU A 57 2.39 -4.67 -1.75
CA LEU A 57 3.40 -4.36 -0.75
C LEU A 57 4.39 -5.52 -0.56
N LEU A 58 5.67 -5.25 -0.77
CA LEU A 58 6.77 -6.17 -0.49
C LEU A 58 7.35 -5.97 0.90
N TYR A 59 7.47 -4.72 1.35
CA TYR A 59 8.06 -4.36 2.64
C TYR A 59 7.50 -3.04 3.18
N THR A 60 7.34 -2.95 4.50
CA THR A 60 7.07 -1.68 5.18
C THR A 60 7.70 -1.61 6.56
N THR A 61 7.95 -0.40 7.04
CA THR A 61 8.26 -0.10 8.45
C THR A 61 7.04 0.41 9.24
N SER A 62 5.85 0.47 8.61
CA SER A 62 4.65 1.01 9.23
C SER A 62 4.17 0.12 10.39
N LYS A 63 4.28 0.64 11.61
CA LYS A 63 3.78 -0.04 12.80
C LYS A 63 2.27 -0.22 12.76
N ALA A 64 1.52 0.71 12.16
CA ALA A 64 0.06 0.61 12.03
C ALA A 64 -0.34 -0.65 11.25
N LEU A 65 0.35 -0.95 10.14
CA LEU A 65 0.11 -2.16 9.34
C LEU A 65 0.65 -3.41 10.03
N LEU A 66 1.90 -3.37 10.50
CA LEU A 66 2.56 -4.55 11.09
C LEU A 66 1.91 -5.00 12.41
N ASN A 67 1.32 -4.08 13.18
CA ASN A 67 0.63 -4.42 14.42
C ASN A 67 -0.71 -5.14 14.21
N ILE A 68 -1.24 -5.21 12.98
CA ILE A 68 -2.44 -6.01 12.67
C ILE A 68 -2.19 -7.49 13.01
N ASP A 69 -0.97 -7.99 12.77
CA ASP A 69 -0.58 -9.37 13.09
C ASP A 69 -0.50 -9.65 14.60
N ARG A 70 -0.51 -8.61 15.44
CA ARG A 70 -0.55 -8.74 16.91
C ARG A 70 -1.96 -8.93 17.46
N LEU A 71 -2.99 -8.72 16.64
CA LEU A 71 -4.37 -8.92 17.07
C LEU A 71 -4.65 -10.42 17.18
N PRO A 72 -5.31 -10.87 18.27
CA PRO A 72 -5.62 -12.28 18.44
C PRO A 72 -6.49 -12.77 17.28
N PHE A 73 -6.16 -13.97 16.78
CA PHE A 73 -6.88 -14.63 15.68
C PHE A 73 -6.78 -13.96 14.31
N CYS A 74 -5.92 -12.96 14.13
CA CYS A 74 -5.70 -12.27 12.88
C CYS A 74 -4.24 -12.40 12.43
N LYS A 75 -4.05 -12.67 11.14
CA LYS A 75 -2.77 -12.66 10.44
C LYS A 75 -2.87 -11.75 9.24
N LEU A 76 -1.85 -10.93 9.05
CA LEU A 76 -1.80 -9.99 7.96
C LEU A 76 -1.44 -10.72 6.66
N GLY A 77 -2.38 -10.71 5.71
CA GLY A 77 -2.24 -11.25 4.37
C GLY A 77 -1.49 -10.32 3.42
N GLN A 78 -1.88 -10.35 2.15
CA GLN A 78 -1.35 -9.42 1.16
C GLN A 78 -1.89 -8.01 1.40
N ILE A 79 -1.07 -7.01 1.10
CA ILE A 79 -1.47 -5.61 1.10
C ILE A 79 -1.28 -5.07 -0.31
N TYR A 80 -2.28 -4.36 -0.79
CA TYR A 80 -2.27 -3.70 -2.09
C TYR A 80 -2.54 -2.21 -1.92
N GLN A 81 -1.93 -1.41 -2.77
CA GLN A 81 -2.21 -0.01 -2.97
C GLN A 81 -2.47 0.19 -4.46
N CYS A 82 -3.73 0.38 -4.83
CA CYS A 82 -4.12 0.54 -6.21
C CYS A 82 -4.37 2.01 -6.49
N ILE A 83 -3.74 2.53 -7.55
CA ILE A 83 -3.77 3.94 -7.90
C ILE A 83 -4.53 4.08 -9.22
N ARG A 84 -5.45 5.05 -9.23
CA ARG A 84 -6.20 5.51 -10.40
C ARG A 84 -5.94 7.00 -10.57
N VAL A 85 -5.08 7.33 -11.52
CA VAL A 85 -4.61 8.69 -11.77
C VAL A 85 -5.72 9.55 -12.37
N GLU A 86 -6.52 9.01 -13.29
CA GLU A 86 -7.61 9.76 -13.93
C GLU A 86 -8.62 10.31 -12.91
N SER A 87 -8.96 9.49 -11.90
CA SER A 87 -9.90 9.88 -10.85
C SER A 87 -9.23 10.44 -9.60
N ASN A 88 -7.90 10.54 -9.56
CA ASN A 88 -7.12 10.86 -8.36
C ASN A 88 -7.49 9.99 -7.14
N SER A 89 -7.73 8.69 -7.36
CA SER A 89 -8.13 7.75 -6.31
C SER A 89 -6.99 6.83 -5.93
N VAL A 90 -6.88 6.52 -4.64
CA VAL A 90 -6.04 5.45 -4.13
C VAL A 90 -6.84 4.53 -3.23
N TYR A 91 -6.67 3.22 -3.42
CA TYR A 91 -7.33 2.17 -2.67
C TYR A 91 -6.26 1.35 -1.94
N ASN A 92 -6.25 1.41 -0.62
CA ASN A 92 -5.39 0.56 0.20
C ASN A 92 -6.20 -0.64 0.66
N ILE A 93 -5.79 -1.85 0.27
CA ILE A 93 -6.47 -3.10 0.58
C ILE A 93 -5.53 -3.95 1.42
N ALA A 94 -5.98 -4.43 2.57
CA ALA A 94 -5.27 -5.38 3.41
C ALA A 94 -6.14 -6.63 3.57
N GLU A 95 -5.61 -7.77 3.15
CA GLU A 95 -6.21 -9.08 3.41
C GLU A 95 -5.86 -9.53 4.82
N ILE A 96 -6.82 -10.15 5.50
CA ILE A 96 -6.65 -10.66 6.87
C ILE A 96 -7.09 -12.11 6.87
N TYR A 97 -6.25 -12.99 7.39
CA TYR A 97 -6.55 -14.41 7.55
C TYR A 97 -6.59 -14.76 9.03
N GLY A 98 -7.46 -15.68 9.43
CA GLY A 98 -7.62 -16.02 10.86
C GLY A 98 -7.83 -17.51 11.11
N ILE A 99 -8.68 -17.79 12.11
CA ILE A 99 -9.22 -19.13 12.44
C ILE A 99 -9.64 -19.84 11.14
N PRO A 100 -9.58 -21.19 11.03
CA PRO A 100 -10.02 -21.91 9.84
C PRO A 100 -11.37 -21.38 9.31
N LEU A 101 -11.43 -21.09 8.01
CA LEU A 101 -12.56 -20.47 7.29
C LEU A 101 -12.76 -18.95 7.45
N PHE A 102 -11.97 -18.25 8.27
CA PHE A 102 -12.03 -16.79 8.38
C PHE A 102 -11.03 -16.12 7.42
N ALA A 103 -11.56 -15.48 6.37
CA ALA A 103 -10.82 -14.59 5.48
C ALA A 103 -11.55 -13.25 5.41
N GLY A 104 -10.89 -12.20 5.90
CA GLY A 104 -11.37 -10.82 5.89
C GLY A 104 -10.60 -9.96 4.89
N VAL A 105 -11.16 -8.79 4.62
CA VAL A 105 -10.50 -7.72 3.87
C VAL A 105 -10.88 -6.37 4.45
N VAL A 106 -9.88 -5.52 4.59
CA VAL A 106 -10.03 -4.10 4.95
C VAL A 106 -9.61 -3.30 3.73
N SER A 107 -10.45 -2.39 3.28
CA SER A 107 -10.14 -1.49 2.18
C SER A 107 -10.46 -0.05 2.56
N VAL A 108 -9.53 0.83 2.25
CA VAL A 108 -9.67 2.27 2.46
C VAL A 108 -9.55 2.95 1.12
N ALA A 109 -10.63 3.59 0.68
CA ALA A 109 -10.64 4.46 -0.49
C ALA A 109 -10.33 5.89 -0.07
N ALA A 110 -9.42 6.52 -0.79
CA ALA A 110 -9.00 7.90 -0.57
C ALA A 110 -8.85 8.64 -1.89
N LYS A 111 -8.96 9.96 -1.83
CA LYS A 111 -8.48 10.83 -2.90
C LYS A 111 -7.08 11.30 -2.59
N PHE A 112 -6.29 11.53 -3.62
CA PHE A 112 -4.98 12.15 -3.48
C PHE A 112 -4.88 13.43 -4.30
N GLU A 113 -4.14 14.41 -3.79
CA GLU A 113 -3.90 15.69 -4.45
C GLU A 113 -2.38 15.92 -4.50
N PRO A 114 -1.78 16.12 -5.68
CA PRO A 114 -0.38 16.53 -5.79
C PRO A 114 -0.13 17.85 -5.08
N VAL A 115 0.86 17.89 -4.18
CA VAL A 115 1.30 19.12 -3.50
C VAL A 115 2.75 19.48 -3.85
N SER A 116 3.48 18.56 -4.48
CA SER A 116 4.79 18.82 -5.08
C SER A 116 5.01 17.89 -6.29
N GLN A 117 6.23 17.78 -6.81
CA GLN A 117 6.56 16.85 -7.90
C GLN A 117 6.55 15.37 -7.48
N GLN A 118 6.67 15.11 -6.17
CA GLN A 118 6.77 13.77 -5.59
C GLN A 118 5.80 13.51 -4.44
N ARG A 119 5.24 14.56 -3.84
CA ARG A 119 4.35 14.47 -2.68
C ARG A 119 2.89 14.55 -3.08
N VAL A 120 2.08 13.66 -2.52
CA VAL A 120 0.63 13.75 -2.55
C VAL A 120 0.07 13.90 -1.14
N GLN A 121 -0.93 14.76 -1.00
CA GLN A 121 -1.83 14.76 0.15
C GLN A 121 -2.89 13.68 -0.06
N VAL A 122 -3.20 12.89 0.95
CA VAL A 122 -4.20 11.82 0.90
C VAL A 122 -5.35 12.17 1.84
N LYS A 123 -6.57 12.12 1.29
CA LYS A 123 -7.83 12.37 2.00
C LYS A 123 -8.67 11.10 1.99
N PHE A 124 -8.77 10.44 3.14
CA PHE A 124 -9.56 9.22 3.27
C PHE A 124 -11.06 9.53 3.17
N GLN A 125 -11.80 8.72 2.40
CA GLN A 125 -13.21 8.96 2.12
C GLN A 125 -14.12 7.84 2.64
N ARG A 126 -13.69 6.59 2.48
CA ARG A 126 -14.54 5.42 2.76
C ARG A 126 -13.69 4.28 3.28
N SER A 127 -14.14 3.64 4.34
CA SER A 127 -13.57 2.38 4.85
C SER A 127 -14.56 1.26 4.64
N ILE A 128 -14.08 0.12 4.15
CA ILE A 128 -14.87 -1.08 3.90
C ILE A 128 -14.17 -2.23 4.62
N ILE A 129 -14.87 -2.85 5.56
CA ILE A 129 -14.38 -4.02 6.30
C ILE A 129 -15.39 -5.15 6.14
N GLY A 130 -14.95 -6.29 5.61
CA GLY A 130 -15.86 -7.40 5.35
C GLY A 130 -15.16 -8.77 5.26
N LEU A 131 -15.97 -9.82 5.28
CA LEU A 131 -15.51 -11.17 4.98
C LEU A 131 -15.40 -11.35 3.47
N GLN A 132 -14.29 -11.91 3.00
CA GLN A 132 -14.02 -12.08 1.57
C GLN A 132 -15.15 -12.84 0.87
N SER A 133 -15.65 -13.91 1.50
CA SER A 133 -16.75 -14.73 1.00
C SER A 133 -18.09 -13.99 0.93
N LEU A 134 -18.40 -13.14 1.90
CA LEU A 134 -19.68 -12.41 1.95
C LEU A 134 -19.74 -11.24 0.97
N ILE A 135 -18.61 -10.57 0.76
CA ILE A 135 -18.54 -9.38 -0.11
C ILE A 135 -18.13 -9.72 -1.55
N GLY A 136 -17.84 -10.99 -1.83
CA GLY A 136 -17.41 -11.49 -3.13
C GLY A 136 -16.02 -11.00 -3.53
N TYR A 137 -15.12 -10.84 -2.56
CA TYR A 137 -13.73 -10.47 -2.83
C TYR A 137 -12.99 -11.63 -3.49
N THR A 138 -12.43 -11.37 -4.67
CA THR A 138 -11.66 -12.36 -5.46
C THR A 138 -10.25 -11.83 -5.75
N THR A 139 -10.17 -10.64 -6.35
CA THR A 139 -8.91 -9.93 -6.60
C THR A 139 -9.06 -8.43 -6.25
N PRO A 140 -7.95 -7.73 -5.95
CA PRO A 140 -7.96 -6.29 -5.72
C PRO A 140 -8.60 -5.50 -6.87
N GLY A 141 -8.22 -5.81 -8.11
CA GLY A 141 -8.73 -5.13 -9.30
C GLY A 141 -10.24 -5.26 -9.49
N ASN A 142 -10.80 -6.48 -9.34
CA ASN A 142 -12.24 -6.68 -9.41
C ASN A 142 -12.96 -5.94 -8.27
N PHE A 143 -12.41 -6.01 -7.06
CA PHE A 143 -13.00 -5.36 -5.90
C PHE A 143 -13.06 -3.84 -6.04
N ILE A 144 -11.99 -3.22 -6.56
CA ILE A 144 -11.94 -1.78 -6.83
C ILE A 144 -12.95 -1.39 -7.90
N GLN A 145 -13.05 -2.15 -8.98
CA GLN A 145 -14.05 -1.89 -10.01
C GLN A 145 -15.46 -1.90 -9.42
N GLN A 146 -15.77 -2.81 -8.48
CA GLN A 146 -17.06 -2.81 -7.79
C GLN A 146 -17.25 -1.58 -6.88
N ILE A 147 -16.20 -1.11 -6.21
CA ILE A 147 -16.25 0.13 -5.41
C ILE A 147 -16.53 1.34 -6.31
N GLU A 148 -15.85 1.44 -7.46
CA GLU A 148 -15.99 2.51 -8.44
C GLU A 148 -17.38 2.54 -9.08
N LEU A 149 -17.98 1.36 -9.32
CA LEU A 149 -19.37 1.21 -9.76
C LEU A 149 -20.39 1.54 -8.66
N GLY A 150 -19.95 1.92 -7.46
CA GLY A 150 -20.83 2.32 -6.37
C GLY A 150 -21.53 1.15 -5.68
N LYS A 151 -21.03 -0.09 -5.83
CA LYS A 151 -21.60 -1.25 -5.16
C LYS A 151 -21.61 -1.03 -3.64
N LYS A 152 -22.76 -1.30 -3.02
CA LYS A 152 -22.87 -1.42 -1.57
C LYS A 152 -22.53 -2.84 -1.19
N PHE A 153 -21.57 -3.00 -0.30
CA PHE A 153 -21.18 -4.32 0.19
C PHE A 153 -21.97 -4.65 1.46
N THR A 154 -22.18 -5.93 1.72
CA THR A 154 -22.56 -6.46 3.03
C THR A 154 -21.36 -6.40 3.99
N ALA A 155 -20.77 -5.21 4.08
CA ALA A 155 -19.58 -4.88 4.82
C ALA A 155 -19.90 -3.78 5.83
N PHE A 156 -19.04 -3.66 6.84
CA PHE A 156 -18.96 -2.43 7.62
C PHE A 156 -18.35 -1.35 6.72
N ASP A 157 -19.25 -0.59 6.10
CA ASP A 157 -18.95 0.43 5.12
C ASP A 157 -19.31 1.80 5.69
N PHE A 158 -18.30 2.57 6.07
CA PHE A 158 -18.48 3.82 6.78
C PHE A 158 -17.72 4.96 6.10
N PRO A 159 -18.36 6.14 5.96
CA PRO A 159 -17.65 7.33 5.51
C PRO A 159 -16.62 7.74 6.56
N ILE A 160 -15.43 8.14 6.11
CA ILE A 160 -14.41 8.72 6.99
C ILE A 160 -14.56 10.23 6.94
N GLN A 161 -14.67 10.87 8.11
CA GLN A 161 -14.65 12.33 8.21
C GLN A 161 -13.22 12.82 7.88
N SER A 162 -13.02 13.29 6.64
CA SER A 162 -11.70 13.63 6.10
C SER A 162 -10.97 14.78 6.83
N GLU A 163 -11.70 15.58 7.62
CA GLU A 163 -11.12 16.69 8.39
C GLU A 163 -10.17 16.22 9.50
N GLN A 164 -10.33 14.98 9.99
CA GLN A 164 -9.53 14.45 11.10
C GLN A 164 -8.47 13.43 10.67
N GLN A 165 -8.57 12.88 9.46
CA GLN A 165 -7.65 11.84 8.95
C GLN A 165 -7.08 12.26 7.59
N GLN A 166 -6.01 13.04 7.64
CA GLN A 166 -5.21 13.42 6.48
C GLN A 166 -3.79 12.90 6.63
N GLY A 167 -3.23 12.41 5.54
CA GLY A 167 -1.84 11.99 5.46
C GLY A 167 -1.16 12.56 4.24
N TRP A 168 0.15 12.43 4.16
CA TRP A 168 0.89 12.66 2.94
C TRP A 168 1.79 11.47 2.65
N LEU A 169 2.05 11.27 1.37
CA LEU A 169 2.94 10.24 0.87
C LEU A 169 3.88 10.88 -0.15
N ASP A 170 5.18 10.70 0.06
CA ASP A 170 6.18 10.96 -0.97
C ASP A 170 6.38 9.69 -1.81
N ILE A 171 6.46 9.85 -3.12
CA ILE A 171 6.89 8.82 -4.06
C ILE A 171 8.35 9.12 -4.39
N THR A 172 9.27 8.39 -3.80
CA THR A 172 10.71 8.70 -3.85
C THR A 172 11.46 7.88 -4.90
N TYR A 173 10.87 6.78 -5.36
CA TYR A 173 11.35 5.97 -6.46
C TYR A 173 10.18 5.37 -7.23
N ILE A 174 10.24 5.39 -8.56
CA ILE A 174 9.33 4.60 -9.39
C ILE A 174 9.99 4.20 -10.71
N ASP A 175 9.85 2.92 -11.05
CA ASP A 175 10.16 2.37 -12.36
C ASP A 175 8.96 1.55 -12.88
N ASN A 176 9.17 0.68 -13.87
CA ASN A 176 8.11 -0.12 -14.48
C ASN A 176 7.43 -1.12 -13.52
N ASP A 177 8.13 -1.59 -12.49
CA ASP A 177 7.70 -2.72 -11.67
C ASP A 177 7.95 -2.55 -10.16
N LEU A 178 8.63 -1.48 -9.73
CA LEU A 178 8.89 -1.14 -8.33
C LEU A 178 8.57 0.32 -8.04
N ARG A 179 7.96 0.55 -6.88
CA ARG A 179 7.72 1.87 -6.32
C ARG A 179 8.15 1.90 -4.87
N ILE A 180 8.79 2.98 -4.47
CA ILE A 180 9.12 3.28 -3.07
C ILE A 180 8.39 4.55 -2.67
N GLY A 181 7.73 4.50 -1.53
CA GLY A 181 7.07 5.66 -0.94
C GLY A 181 7.41 5.85 0.53
N ARG A 182 7.33 7.10 0.99
CA ARG A 182 7.55 7.49 2.39
C ARG A 182 6.33 8.21 2.94
N GLY A 183 5.77 7.69 4.02
CA GLY A 183 4.58 8.23 4.66
C GLY A 183 4.91 9.27 5.74
N ASN A 184 3.88 10.03 6.12
CA ASN A 184 3.93 11.07 7.14
C ASN A 184 4.45 10.64 8.52
N GLU A 185 4.32 9.37 8.89
CA GLU A 185 4.83 8.82 10.16
C GLU A 185 6.28 8.30 10.07
N GLY A 186 7.02 8.66 9.02
CA GLY A 186 8.36 8.13 8.76
C GLY A 186 8.38 6.67 8.29
N SER A 187 7.21 6.15 7.91
CA SER A 187 7.07 4.80 7.36
C SER A 187 7.58 4.74 5.92
N VAL A 188 8.22 3.63 5.56
CA VAL A 188 8.62 3.33 4.18
C VAL A 188 7.73 2.22 3.61
N PHE A 189 7.46 2.27 2.32
CA PHE A 189 6.69 1.28 1.59
C PHE A 189 7.44 0.91 0.32
N VAL A 190 7.78 -0.37 0.16
CA VAL A 190 8.33 -0.92 -1.08
C VAL A 190 7.25 -1.76 -1.73
N LEU A 191 6.85 -1.42 -2.95
CA LEU A 191 5.75 -2.07 -3.66
C LEU A 191 6.18 -2.56 -5.04
N SER A 192 5.66 -3.72 -5.44
CA SER A 192 5.79 -4.26 -6.79
C SER A 192 4.50 -4.08 -7.58
N LYS A 193 4.60 -3.73 -8.86
CA LYS A 193 3.43 -3.70 -9.75
C LYS A 193 2.92 -5.13 -10.02
N THR A 194 1.60 -5.33 -10.09
CA THR A 194 0.95 -6.64 -10.31
C THR A 194 0.05 -6.64 -11.52
#